data_AF-A0A1F8Y987-F1
#
_entry.id   AF-A0A1F8Y987-F1
#
_cell.length_a   1.000
_cell.length_b   1.000
_cell.length_c   1.000
_cell.angle_alpha   90.00
_cell.angle_beta   90.00
_cell.angle_gamma   90.00
#
_symmetry.space_group_name_H-M   'P 1'
#
loop_
_entity.id
_entity.type
_entity.pdbx_description
1 polymer ?
#
loop_
_entity_poly.entity_id
_entity_poly.type
_entity_poly.pdbx_seq_one_letter_code
_entity_poly.pdbx_strand_id
1 'polypeptide(L)' 'MRLHRGSYARKTQNKWSDIDLAIISPDFSNDRFEERVRLMKLASSIDDRIEPVPFRPDNFSEDNPLAWEIKRHGIRVKGD' A
#
# COMPACT_ATOMS: atom_id res chain seq x y z
N MET A 1 -8.21 -3.84 -2.46
CA MET A 1 -7.01 -2.97 -2.48
C MET A 1 -7.32 -1.70 -1.69
N ARG A 2 -6.39 -1.17 -0.88
CA ARG A 2 -6.56 0.14 -0.23
C ARG A 2 -5.40 1.05 -0.65
N LEU A 3 -5.73 2.23 -1.15
CA LEU A 3 -4.75 3.28 -1.44
C LEU A 3 -4.60 4.13 -0.19
N HIS A 4 -3.36 4.39 0.20
CA HIS A 4 -3.00 5.43 1.14
C HIS A 4 -2.04 6.38 0.43
N ARG A 5 -1.94 7.61 0.92
CA ARG A 5 -0.94 8.56 0.43
C ARG A 5 -0.57 9.32 1.67
N GLY A 6 0.66 9.21 2.14
CA GLY A 6 1.11 9.93 3.34
C GLY A 6 0.82 11.45 3.27
N SER A 7 0.76 12.04 2.07
CA SER A 7 0.39 13.45 1.83
C SER A 7 -1.13 13.71 1.66
N TYR A 8 -1.95 12.70 1.33
CA TYR A 8 -3.40 12.84 1.19
C TYR A 8 -4.10 13.01 2.53
N ALA A 9 -3.58 12.37 3.58
CA ALA A 9 -4.00 12.63 4.96
C ALA A 9 -3.78 14.09 5.38
N ARG A 10 -2.88 14.82 4.70
CA ARG A 10 -2.48 16.20 5.02
C ARG A 10 -2.90 17.26 3.98
N LYS A 11 -3.58 16.90 2.88
CA LYS A 11 -3.94 17.79 1.76
C LYS A 11 -2.74 18.53 1.11
N THR A 12 -1.53 18.00 1.24
CA THR A 12 -0.30 18.63 0.72
C THR A 12 0.24 17.94 -0.54
N GLN A 13 -0.53 17.06 -1.18
CA GLN A 13 -0.04 16.33 -2.36
C GLN A 13 0.32 17.26 -3.51
N ASN A 14 1.48 17.01 -4.13
CA ASN A 14 1.83 17.56 -5.43
C ASN A 14 2.00 16.40 -6.43
N LYS A 15 2.15 16.72 -7.72
CA LYS A 15 2.26 15.72 -8.79
C LYS A 15 3.43 14.74 -8.65
N TRP A 16 4.39 15.04 -7.78
CA TRP A 16 5.60 14.25 -7.52
C TRP A 16 5.50 13.40 -6.24
N SER A 17 4.39 13.47 -5.52
CA SER A 17 4.20 12.63 -4.33
C SER A 17 4.00 11.16 -4.71
N ASP A 18 4.62 10.27 -3.95
CA ASP A 18 4.42 8.82 -4.03
C ASP A 18 2.97 8.43 -3.72
N ILE A 19 2.57 7.25 -4.19
CA ILE A 19 1.26 6.62 -4.04
C ILE A 19 1.45 5.33 -3.23
N ASP A 20 1.19 5.37 -1.93
CA ASP A 20 1.27 4.19 -1.07
C ASP A 20 0.10 3.23 -1.38
N LEU A 21 0.39 2.02 -1.84
CA LEU A 21 -0.64 1.06 -2.21
C LEU A 21 -0.61 -0.17 -1.33
N ALA A 22 -1.53 -0.24 -0.37
CA ALA A 22 -1.71 -1.42 0.46
C ALA A 22 -2.43 -2.52 -0.32
N ILE A 23 -1.70 -3.60 -0.59
CA ILE A 23 -2.21 -4.80 -1.24
C ILE A 23 -2.37 -5.85 -0.15
N ILE A 24 -3.59 -6.37 -0.01
CA ILE A 24 -3.93 -7.33 1.04
C ILE A 24 -4.29 -8.65 0.35
N SER A 25 -3.46 -9.68 0.53
CA SER A 25 -3.68 -10.99 -0.09
C SER A 25 -3.22 -12.12 0.84
N PRO A 26 -4.01 -13.21 1.00
CA PRO A 26 -3.57 -14.40 1.73
C PRO A 26 -2.42 -15.14 1.03
N ASP A 27 -2.17 -14.86 -0.26
CA ASP A 27 -1.16 -15.52 -1.09
C ASP A 27 0.26 -15.01 -0.83
N PHE A 28 0.40 -13.87 -0.13
CA PHE A 28 1.72 -13.36 0.23
C PHE A 28 2.40 -14.28 1.23
N SER A 29 3.68 -14.53 1.02
CA SER A 29 4.52 -15.23 1.99
C SER A 29 4.69 -14.41 3.28
N ASN A 30 5.32 -15.02 4.28
CA ASN A 30 5.71 -14.32 5.50
C ASN A 30 6.93 -13.41 5.29
N ASP A 31 7.65 -13.54 4.16
CA ASP A 31 8.75 -12.65 3.79
C ASP A 31 8.22 -11.40 3.10
N ARG A 32 7.82 -10.42 3.91
CA ARG A 32 7.31 -9.14 3.41
C ARG A 32 8.31 -8.40 2.51
N PHE A 33 9.62 -8.62 2.69
CA PHE A 33 10.62 -7.95 1.88
C PHE A 33 10.63 -8.52 0.46
N GLU A 34 10.64 -9.84 0.32
CA GLU A 34 10.53 -10.49 -1.00
C GLU A 34 9.24 -10.07 -1.72
N GLU A 35 8.10 -10.11 -1.02
CA GLU A 35 6.82 -9.70 -1.60
C GLU A 35 6.83 -8.24 -2.05
N ARG A 36 7.42 -7.35 -1.25
CA ARG A 36 7.54 -5.94 -1.62
C ARG A 36 8.42 -5.77 -2.84
N VAL A 37 9.55 -6.46 -2.93
CA VAL A 37 10.43 -6.42 -4.13
C VAL A 37 9.69 -6.90 -5.37
N ARG A 38 8.91 -7.99 -5.28
CA ARG A 38 8.09 -8.47 -6.42
C ARG A 38 7.09 -7.41 -6.87
N LEU A 39 6.36 -6.82 -5.92
CA LEU A 39 5.36 -5.81 -6.24
C LEU A 39 5.99 -4.53 -6.80
N MET A 40 7.12 -4.07 -6.26
CA MET A 40 7.85 -2.91 -6.78
C MET A 40 8.27 -3.12 -8.24
N LYS A 41 8.74 -4.31 -8.62
CA LYS A 41 9.09 -4.64 -10.02
C LYS A 41 7.89 -4.58 -10.97
N LEU A 42 6.71 -4.99 -10.49
CA LEU A 42 5.47 -4.88 -11.27
C LEU A 42 5.04 -3.41 -11.39
N ALA A 43 5.01 -2.70 -10.26
CA ALA A 43 4.59 -1.29 -10.17
C ALA A 43 5.45 -0.37 -11.03
N SER A 44 6.77 -0.59 -11.08
CA SER A 44 7.71 0.24 -11.85
C SER A 44 7.43 0.24 -13.36
N SER A 45 6.74 -0.78 -13.89
CA SER A 45 6.32 -0.84 -15.29
C SER A 45 5.05 -0.04 -15.59
N ILE A 46 4.32 0.36 -14.55
CA ILE A 46 3.04 1.06 -14.62
C ILE A 46 3.24 2.54 -14.31
N ASP A 47 3.78 2.85 -13.14
CA ASP A 47 4.06 4.20 -12.65
C ASP A 47 5.06 4.10 -11.48
N ASP A 48 6.21 4.75 -11.58
CA ASP A 48 7.30 4.68 -10.62
C ASP A 48 6.99 5.34 -9.27
N ARG A 49 5.91 6.14 -9.21
CA ARG A 49 5.39 6.72 -7.97
C ARG A 49 4.58 5.72 -7.15
N ILE A 50 4.22 4.56 -7.69
CA ILE A 50 3.43 3.56 -6.95
C ILE A 50 4.37 2.81 -6.00
N GLU A 51 4.13 2.98 -4.70
CA GLU A 51 4.84 2.27 -3.64
C GLU A 51 3.94 1.19 -3.04
N PRO A 52 3.97 -0.05 -3.55
CA PRO A 52 3.19 -1.14 -2.99
C PRO A 52 3.70 -1.58 -1.62
N VAL A 53 2.75 -1.82 -0.72
CA VAL A 53 2.99 -2.37 0.62
C VAL A 53 2.16 -3.66 0.76
N PRO A 54 2.82 -4.85 0.77
CA PRO A 54 2.12 -6.11 0.93
C PRO A 54 1.69 -6.33 2.39
N PHE A 55 0.45 -6.77 2.55
CA PHE A 55 -0.11 -7.25 3.81
C PHE A 55 -0.78 -8.59 3.60
N ARG A 56 -0.59 -9.50 4.55
CA ARG A 56 -1.46 -10.66 4.68
C ARG A 56 -2.70 -10.24 5.49
N PRO A 57 -3.87 -10.87 5.31
CA PRO A 57 -5.07 -10.51 6.05
C PRO A 57 -4.90 -10.59 7.58
N ASP A 58 -4.13 -11.59 8.04
CA ASP A 58 -3.81 -11.83 9.46
C ASP A 58 -2.88 -10.77 10.07
N ASN A 59 -2.05 -10.09 9.26
CA ASN A 59 -1.12 -9.07 9.72
C ASN A 59 -1.56 -7.62 9.42
N PHE A 60 -2.73 -7.46 8.79
CA PHE A 60 -3.36 -6.16 8.57
C PHE A 60 -4.22 -5.76 9.78
N SER A 61 -3.61 -5.62 10.95
CA SER A 61 -4.26 -5.21 12.21
C SER A 61 -4.02 -3.74 12.53
N GLU A 62 -4.73 -3.20 13.54
CA GLU A 62 -4.48 -1.83 14.02
C GLU A 62 -3.20 -1.69 14.87
N ASP A 63 -2.58 -2.81 15.26
CA ASP A 63 -1.31 -2.82 16.01
C ASP A 63 -0.11 -2.52 15.10
N ASN A 64 -0.29 -2.67 13.78
CA ASN A 64 0.67 -2.23 12.80
C ASN A 64 0.43 -0.73 12.49
N PRO A 65 1.37 0.18 12.78
CA PRO A 65 1.17 1.62 12.63
C PRO A 65 0.74 2.04 11.22
N LEU A 66 1.34 1.44 10.19
CA LEU A 66 1.01 1.74 8.80
C LEU A 66 -0.39 1.22 8.45
N ALA A 67 -0.73 0.01 8.88
CA ALA A 67 -2.07 -0.53 8.68
C ALA A 67 -3.14 0.30 9.41
N TRP A 68 -2.84 0.82 10.61
CA TRP A 68 -3.68 1.75 11.33
C TRP A 68 -3.95 3.04 10.53
N GLU A 69 -2.90 3.65 9.95
CA GLU A 69 -3.04 4.85 9.11
C GLU A 69 -3.87 4.56 7.85
N ILE A 70 -3.62 3.45 7.16
CA ILE A 70 -4.38 3.01 5.98
C ILE A 70 -5.85 2.73 6.34
N LYS A 71 -6.12 2.13 7.49
CA LYS A 71 -7.49 1.84 7.94
C LYS A 71 -8.29 3.11 8.20
N ARG A 72 -7.66 4.12 8.83
CA ARG A 72 -8.31 5.38 9.22
C ARG A 72 -8.39 6.42 8.11
N HIS A 73 -7.37 6.50 7.26
CA HIS A 73 -7.23 7.59 6.30
C HIS A 73 -7.13 7.11 4.85
N GLY A 74 -6.93 5.81 4.62
CA GLY A 74 -6.85 5.24 3.28
C GLY A 74 -8.21 5.13 2.59
N ILE A 75 -8.19 5.19 1.25
CA ILE A 75 -9.34 5.02 0.38
C ILE A 75 -9.37 3.57 -0.10
N ARG A 76 -10.50 2.88 0.12
CA ARG A 76 -10.69 1.53 -0.42
C ARG A 76 -10.99 1.61 -1.91
N VAL A 77 -10.20 0.90 -2.71
CA VAL A 77 -10.41 0.73 -4.14
C VAL A 77 -10.96 -0.68 -4.39
N LYS A 78 -12.00 -0.76 -5.21
CA LYS A 78 -12.51 -2.02 -5.76
C LYS A 78 -11.99 -2.13 -7.19
N GLY A 79 -11.54 -3.33 -7.57
CA GLY A 79 -11.40 -3.67 -8.99
C GLY A 79 -12.76 -4.13 -9.48
N ASP A 80 -13.12 -3.72 -10.70
CA ASP A 80 -14.27 -4.24 -11.43
C ASP A 80 -13.96 -5.63 -12.02
#